data_AF-A0A6G6YUC9-F1
#
_entry.id   AF-A0A6G6YUC9-F1
#
_cell.length_a   1.000
_cell.length_b   1.000
_cell.length_c   1.000
_cell.angle_alpha   90.00
_cell.angle_beta   90.00
_cell.angle_gamma   90.00
#
_symmetry.space_group_name_H-M   'P 1'
#
loop_
_entity.id
_entity.type
_entity.pdbx_description
1 polymer ?
#
loop_
_entity_poly.entity_id
_entity_poly.type
_entity_poly.pdbx_seq_one_letter_code
_entity_poly.pdbx_strand_id
1 'polypeptide(L)'
;MMPDNPTEIIQRPDAPYELTDEEADEWRAVVGAMPADHFMRGNFALLSQYCRHVIAARRVAQLIGQVLEQGDFDRKEFGALLQLQVTETAAITRLLRSMRLTQQSVLRAETKHPRGPARRPWDPE
;
A
#
# COMPACT_ATOMS: atom_id res chain seq x y z
N MET A 1 -41.14 14.32 -0.35
CA MET A 1 -39.94 15.01 -0.87
C MET A 1 -38.89 13.95 -1.06
N MET A 2 -38.72 13.45 -2.28
CA MET A 2 -37.64 12.50 -2.58
C MET A 2 -36.33 13.30 -2.57
N PRO A 3 -35.26 12.84 -1.91
CA PRO A 3 -33.96 13.47 -2.11
C PRO A 3 -33.51 13.15 -3.53
N ASP A 4 -33.69 14.12 -4.42
CA ASP A 4 -33.05 14.17 -5.72
C ASP A 4 -31.58 14.49 -5.45
N ASN A 5 -30.78 13.47 -5.17
CA ASN A 5 -29.34 13.63 -5.10
C ASN A 5 -28.77 13.14 -6.44
N PRO A 6 -28.49 14.04 -7.40
CA PRO A 6 -27.77 13.65 -8.60
C PRO A 6 -26.47 13.02 -8.13
N THR A 7 -26.23 11.77 -8.51
CA THR A 7 -25.02 11.04 -8.14
C THR A 7 -23.85 11.82 -8.73
N GLU A 8 -23.21 12.66 -7.92
CA GLU A 8 -22.11 13.50 -8.36
C GLU A 8 -20.99 12.56 -8.81
N ILE A 9 -20.77 12.48 -10.12
CA ILE A 9 -19.72 11.63 -10.69
C ILE A 9 -18.39 12.31 -10.38
N ILE A 10 -17.84 12.02 -9.20
CA ILE A 10 -16.50 12.47 -8.83
C ILE A 10 -15.53 11.77 -9.80
N GLN A 11 -14.93 12.55 -10.68
CA GLN A 11 -13.97 12.09 -11.68
C GLN A 11 -12.75 11.50 -10.96
N ARG A 12 -12.51 10.21 -11.18
CA ARG A 12 -11.34 9.53 -10.61
C ARG A 12 -10.08 10.00 -11.32
N PRO A 13 -8.98 10.25 -10.60
CA PRO A 13 -7.74 10.69 -11.22
C PRO A 13 -7.15 9.61 -12.12
N ASP A 14 -6.86 9.99 -13.36
CA ASP A 14 -6.17 9.11 -14.31
C ASP A 14 -4.68 8.98 -13.94
N ALA A 15 -4.09 7.88 -14.42
CA ALA A 15 -2.70 7.58 -14.20
C ALA A 15 -1.79 8.63 -14.88
N PRO A 16 -0.68 9.05 -14.25
CA PRO A 16 0.31 9.90 -14.90
C PRO A 16 0.90 9.23 -16.16
N TYR A 17 1.11 10.00 -17.23
CA TYR A 17 1.68 9.54 -18.52
C TYR A 17 3.09 8.94 -18.42
N GLU A 18 3.79 9.17 -17.31
CA GLU A 18 5.11 8.59 -17.04
C GLU A 18 5.08 7.12 -16.61
N LEU A 19 3.89 6.58 -16.30
CA LEU A 19 3.73 5.19 -15.94
C LEU A 19 3.60 4.32 -17.18
N THR A 20 4.20 3.13 -17.13
CA THR A 20 3.96 2.08 -18.12
C THR A 20 2.50 1.60 -18.05
N ASP A 21 2.02 0.94 -19.09
CA ASP A 21 0.63 0.44 -19.12
C ASP A 21 0.32 -0.47 -17.92
N GLU A 22 1.25 -1.33 -17.52
CA GLU A 22 1.09 -2.24 -16.38
C GLU A 22 1.00 -1.47 -15.04
N GLU A 23 1.80 -0.41 -14.89
CA GLU A 23 1.76 0.47 -13.71
C GLU A 23 0.49 1.33 -13.69
N ALA A 24 0.03 1.79 -14.86
CA ALA A 24 -1.19 2.55 -15.00
C ALA A 24 -2.44 1.71 -14.69
N ASP A 25 -2.43 0.42 -15.05
CA ASP A 25 -3.49 -0.50 -14.69
C ASP A 25 -3.53 -0.76 -13.18
N GLU A 26 -2.37 -0.92 -12.54
CA GLU A 26 -2.29 -1.02 -11.07
C GLU A 26 -2.80 0.27 -10.41
N TRP A 27 -2.43 1.44 -10.93
CA TRP A 27 -2.94 2.73 -10.46
C TRP A 27 -4.47 2.76 -10.51
N ARG A 28 -5.06 2.41 -11.65
CA ARG A 28 -6.52 2.40 -11.83
C ARG A 28 -7.20 1.37 -10.93
N ALA A 29 -6.57 0.22 -10.67
CA ALA A 29 -7.08 -0.77 -9.73
C ALA A 29 -7.12 -0.24 -8.29
N VAL A 30 -6.06 0.44 -7.85
CA VAL A 30 -5.95 1.01 -6.49
C VAL A 30 -6.90 2.19 -6.29
N VAL A 31 -6.93 3.13 -7.23
CA VAL A 31 -7.92 4.22 -7.26
C VAL A 31 -9.34 3.65 -7.40
N GLY A 32 -9.45 2.53 -8.11
CA GLY A 32 -10.59 1.63 -8.26
C GLY A 32 -11.26 1.25 -6.94
N ALA A 33 -10.44 0.81 -6.00
CA ALA A 33 -10.85 0.17 -4.75
C ALA A 33 -11.23 1.15 -3.63
N MET A 34 -10.88 2.43 -3.76
CA MET A 34 -11.11 3.45 -2.73
C MET A 34 -12.23 4.43 -3.11
N PRO A 35 -12.78 5.17 -2.14
CA PRO A 35 -13.65 6.31 -2.41
C PRO A 35 -12.98 7.34 -3.34
N ALA A 36 -13.77 8.01 -4.16
CA ALA A 36 -13.26 8.91 -5.20
C ALA A 36 -12.54 10.16 -4.65
N ASP A 37 -12.78 10.50 -3.39
CA ASP A 37 -12.16 11.61 -2.65
C ASP A 37 -10.94 11.18 -1.81
N HIS A 38 -10.61 9.88 -1.77
CA HIS A 38 -9.50 9.36 -0.95
C HIS A 38 -8.13 9.86 -1.43
N PHE A 39 -7.97 10.03 -2.75
CA PHE A 39 -6.71 10.43 -3.36
C PHE A 39 -6.68 11.92 -3.67
N MET A 40 -5.84 12.65 -2.95
CA MET A 40 -5.51 14.04 -3.25
C MET A 40 -4.26 14.13 -4.11
N ARG A 41 -4.08 15.23 -4.85
CA ARG A 41 -2.93 15.45 -5.75
C ARG A 41 -1.57 15.26 -5.06
N GLY A 42 -1.46 15.59 -3.77
CA GLY A 42 -0.24 15.39 -2.99
C GLY A 42 0.18 13.92 -2.83
N ASN A 43 -0.77 12.99 -2.95
CA ASN A 43 -0.50 11.55 -2.82
C ASN A 43 -0.09 10.91 -4.15
N PHE A 44 -0.20 11.62 -5.28
CA PHE A 44 -0.01 11.03 -6.61
C PHE A 44 1.42 10.53 -6.81
N ALA A 45 2.42 11.28 -6.37
CA ALA A 45 3.81 10.83 -6.45
C ALA A 45 4.07 9.55 -5.64
N LEU A 46 3.42 9.42 -4.47
CA LEU A 46 3.52 8.21 -3.64
C LEU A 46 2.81 7.03 -4.29
N LEU A 47 1.65 7.26 -4.92
CA LEU A 47 0.91 6.23 -5.62
C LEU A 47 1.64 5.77 -6.89
N SER A 48 2.26 6.68 -7.65
CA SER A 48 3.11 6.34 -8.81
C SER A 48 4.26 5.46 -8.37
N GLN A 49 4.93 5.83 -7.27
CA GLN A 49 6.05 5.06 -6.75
C GLN A 49 5.60 3.70 -6.20
N TYR A 50 4.42 3.62 -5.60
CA TYR A 50 3.83 2.35 -5.19
C TYR A 50 3.61 1.43 -6.40
N CYS A 51 3.01 1.93 -7.48
CA CYS A 51 2.78 1.14 -8.69
C CYS A 51 4.09 0.59 -9.26
N ARG A 52 5.13 1.42 -9.36
CA ARG A 52 6.48 1.02 -9.77
C ARG A 52 7.04 -0.13 -8.92
N HIS A 53 6.95 -0.02 -7.59
CA HIS A 53 7.44 -1.06 -6.69
C HIS A 53 6.62 -2.36 -6.79
N VAL A 54 5.30 -2.27 -7.01
CA VAL A 54 4.46 -3.47 -7.22
C VAL A 54 4.88 -4.20 -8.48
N ILE A 55 5.06 -3.49 -9.60
CA ILE A 55 5.49 -4.12 -10.85
C ILE A 55 6.91 -4.67 -10.73
N ALA A 56 7.84 -3.92 -10.11
CA ALA A 56 9.19 -4.41 -9.83
C ALA A 56 9.17 -5.71 -8.99
N ALA A 57 8.35 -5.78 -7.94
CA ALA A 57 8.17 -6.99 -7.14
C ALA A 57 7.65 -8.18 -7.96
N ARG A 58 6.71 -7.95 -8.89
CA ARG A 58 6.22 -8.99 -9.82
C ARG A 58 7.34 -9.49 -10.73
N ARG A 59 8.17 -8.59 -11.26
CA ARG A 59 9.32 -8.97 -12.10
C ARG A 59 10.38 -9.77 -11.31
N VAL A 60 10.70 -9.34 -10.09
CA VAL A 60 11.60 -10.09 -9.20
C VAL A 60 11.05 -11.49 -8.91
N ALA A 61 9.74 -11.62 -8.65
CA ALA A 61 9.12 -12.92 -8.43
C ALA A 61 9.20 -13.84 -9.67
N GLN A 62 9.03 -13.29 -10.89
CA GLN A 62 9.22 -14.02 -12.14
C GLN A 62 10.66 -14.52 -12.29
N LEU A 63 11.66 -13.68 -12.00
CA LEU A 63 13.07 -14.06 -12.04
C LEU A 63 13.38 -15.18 -11.04
N ILE A 64 12.88 -15.06 -9.81
CA ILE A 64 13.01 -16.11 -8.78
C ILE A 64 12.42 -17.44 -9.29
N GLY A 65 11.24 -17.41 -9.91
CA GLY A 65 10.60 -18.59 -10.48
C GLY A 65 11.45 -19.25 -11.58
N GLN A 66 11.97 -18.46 -12.53
CA GLN A 66 12.84 -18.96 -13.61
C GLN A 66 14.11 -19.62 -13.07
N VAL A 67 14.74 -19.00 -12.06
CA VAL A 67 15.95 -19.54 -11.41
C VAL A 67 15.66 -20.88 -10.74
N LEU A 68 14.51 -21.01 -10.07
CA LEU A 68 14.09 -22.26 -9.44
C LEU A 68 13.77 -23.36 -10.47
N GLU A 69 13.19 -23.01 -11.62
CA GLU A 69 12.88 -23.96 -12.69
C GLU A 69 14.15 -24.50 -13.38
N GLN A 70 15.21 -23.69 -13.49
CA GLN A 70 16.49 -24.11 -14.09
C GLN A 70 17.22 -25.16 -13.25
N GLY A 71 16.99 -25.21 -11.94
CA GLY A 71 17.48 -26.26 -11.03
C GLY A 71 18.97 -26.17 -10.64
N ASP A 72 19.80 -25.51 -11.44
CA ASP A 72 21.19 -25.17 -11.13
C ASP A 72 21.37 -23.65 -11.16
N PHE A 73 21.57 -23.05 -9.99
CA PHE A 73 21.69 -21.60 -9.84
C PHE A 73 22.73 -21.20 -8.82
N ASP A 74 23.40 -20.08 -9.06
CA ASP A 74 24.32 -19.52 -8.07
C ASP A 74 23.53 -19.05 -6.85
N ARG A 75 23.86 -19.62 -5.68
CA ARG A 75 23.29 -19.22 -4.39
C ARG A 75 23.45 -17.73 -4.11
N LYS A 76 24.52 -17.08 -4.60
CA LYS A 76 24.72 -15.64 -4.42
C LYS A 76 23.73 -14.83 -5.25
N GLU A 77 23.54 -15.21 -6.51
CA GLU A 77 22.56 -14.57 -7.41
C GLU A 77 21.14 -14.72 -6.86
N PHE A 78 20.78 -15.94 -6.46
CA PHE A 78 19.49 -16.21 -5.83
C PHE A 78 19.29 -15.41 -4.54
N GLY A 79 20.34 -15.32 -3.71
CA GLY A 79 20.34 -14.49 -2.52
C GLY A 79 20.10 -13.01 -2.82
N ALA A 80 20.68 -12.48 -3.90
CA ALA A 80 20.46 -11.10 -4.32
C ALA A 80 19.00 -10.86 -4.75
N LEU A 81 18.39 -11.79 -5.50
CA LEU A 81 16.98 -11.71 -5.89
C LEU A 81 16.05 -11.73 -4.68
N LEU A 82 16.31 -12.58 -3.68
CA LEU A 82 15.54 -12.59 -2.44
C LEU A 82 15.68 -11.28 -1.66
N GLN A 83 16.88 -10.68 -1.63
CA GLN A 83 17.06 -9.37 -1.00
C GLN A 83 16.31 -8.25 -1.73
N LEU A 84 16.27 -8.29 -3.06
CA LEU A 84 15.43 -7.37 -3.84
C LEU A 84 13.95 -7.55 -3.47
N GLN A 85 13.45 -8.79 -3.40
CA GLN A 85 12.06 -9.05 -3.02
C GLN A 85 11.71 -8.50 -1.63
N VAL A 86 12.60 -8.64 -0.65
CA VAL A 86 12.44 -8.06 0.69
C VAL A 86 12.41 -6.53 0.64
N THR A 87 13.29 -5.93 -0.16
CA THR A 87 13.40 -4.47 -0.30
C THR A 87 12.12 -3.88 -0.93
N GLU A 88 11.62 -4.48 -2.02
CA GLU A 88 10.38 -4.08 -2.67
C GLU A 88 9.17 -4.21 -1.72
N THR A 89 9.09 -5.33 -0.99
CA THR A 89 8.02 -5.56 -0.02
C THR A 89 8.01 -4.51 1.10
N ALA A 90 9.19 -4.11 1.57
CA ALA A 90 9.33 -3.08 2.59
C ALA A 90 8.91 -1.69 2.07
N ALA A 91 9.30 -1.34 0.85
CA ALA A 91 8.91 -0.10 0.19
C ALA A 91 7.39 -0.02 -0.01
N ILE A 92 6.79 -1.08 -0.56
CA ILE A 92 5.34 -1.24 -0.73
C ILE A 92 4.61 -1.02 0.60
N THR A 93 5.03 -1.72 1.66
CA THR A 93 4.40 -1.64 2.97
C THR A 93 4.49 -0.24 3.58
N ARG A 94 5.59 0.47 3.34
CA ARG A 94 5.75 1.86 3.79
C ARG A 94 4.78 2.80 3.08
N LEU A 95 4.66 2.69 1.75
CA LEU A 95 3.78 3.52 0.93
C LEU A 95 2.29 3.25 1.19
N LEU A 96 1.92 1.97 1.34
CA LEU A 96 0.54 1.59 1.69
C LEU A 96 0.12 2.18 3.05
N ARG A 97 1.03 2.15 4.04
CA ARG A 97 0.77 2.73 5.37
C ARG A 97 0.67 4.25 5.33
N SER A 98 1.53 4.94 4.55
CA SER A 98 1.48 6.40 4.45
C SER A 98 0.19 6.89 3.78
N MET A 99 -0.31 6.17 2.78
CA MET A 99 -1.58 6.45 2.10
C MET A 99 -2.82 5.83 2.78
N ARG A 100 -2.62 5.12 3.90
CA ARG A 100 -3.66 4.43 4.68
C ARG A 100 -4.52 3.46 3.86
N LEU A 101 -3.87 2.72 2.97
CA LEU A 101 -4.52 1.70 2.13
C LEU A 101 -4.59 0.33 2.80
N THR A 102 -3.81 0.11 3.87
CA THR A 102 -3.87 -1.14 4.64
C THR A 102 -5.08 -1.14 5.57
N GLN A 103 -5.70 -2.31 5.75
CA GLN A 103 -6.70 -2.52 6.78
C GLN A 103 -6.12 -2.15 8.15
N GLN A 104 -6.53 -1.00 8.69
CA GLN A 104 -6.11 -0.57 10.02
C GLN A 104 -6.86 -1.43 11.04
N SER A 105 -6.14 -1.99 12.00
CA SER A 105 -6.76 -2.63 13.16
C SER A 105 -7.64 -1.60 13.87
N VAL A 106 -8.96 -1.78 13.77
CA VAL A 106 -9.93 -0.92 14.45
C VAL A 106 -9.81 -1.22 15.94
N LEU A 107 -9.09 -0.38 16.68
CA LEU A 107 -9.22 -0.35 18.13
C LEU A 107 -10.64 0.11 18.43
N ARG A 108 -11.56 -0.84 18.62
CA ARG A 108 -12.93 -0.57 19.07
C ARG A 108 -12.82 0.10 20.44
N ALA A 109 -13.43 1.26 20.61
CA ALA A 109 -13.44 1.95 21.90
C ALA A 109 -14.02 1.06 23.03
N GLU A 110 -14.84 0.08 22.66
CA GLU A 110 -15.43 -0.94 23.54
C GLU A 110 -14.40 -1.90 24.15
N THR A 111 -13.26 -2.15 23.49
CA THR A 111 -12.17 -2.99 24.04
C THR A 111 -11.11 -2.19 24.79
N LYS A 112 -11.26 -0.85 24.90
CA LYS A 112 -10.47 -0.07 25.87
C LYS A 112 -11.04 -0.33 27.26
N HIS A 113 -10.34 -1.13 28.06
CA HIS A 113 -10.51 -1.05 29.51
C HIS A 113 -10.26 0.40 29.95
N PRO A 114 -11.16 1.02 30.74
CA PRO A 114 -10.91 2.34 31.29
C PRO A 114 -9.62 2.25 32.11
N ARG A 115 -8.57 2.93 31.64
CA ARG A 115 -7.40 3.17 32.47
C ARG A 115 -7.89 4.10 33.57
N GLY A 116 -8.12 3.53 34.76
CA GLY A 116 -8.31 4.32 35.97
C GLY A 116 -7.17 5.32 36.12
N PRO A 117 -7.34 6.40 36.91
CA PRO A 117 -6.32 7.42 37.04
C PRO A 117 -5.00 6.74 37.42
N ALA A 118 -4.04 6.78 36.48
CA ALA A 118 -2.71 6.26 36.75
C ALA A 118 -2.16 7.10 37.89
N ARG A 119 -1.87 6.44 39.02
CA ARG A 119 -1.37 7.08 40.24
C ARG A 119 -0.13 7.89 39.85
N ARG A 120 -0.15 9.19 40.12
CA ARG A 120 0.94 10.06 39.69
C ARG A 120 2.08 9.88 40.69
N PRO A 121 3.35 9.98 40.25
CA PRO A 121 4.51 9.75 41.13
C PRO A 121 4.60 10.65 42.37
N TRP A 122 3.78 11.69 42.46
CA TRP A 122 3.76 12.68 43.54
C TRP A 122 2.46 12.64 44.37
N ASP A 123 1.59 11.65 44.16
CA ASP A 123 0.43 11.47 45.03
C ASP A 123 0.89 10.90 46.39
N PRO A 124 0.49 11.48 47.54
CA PRO A 124 0.77 10.91 48.85
C PRO A 124 0.07 9.54 49.02
N GLU A 125 0.67 8.66 49.82
CA GLU A 125 0.22 7.27 50.03
C GLU A 125 -1.23 7.14 50.52
#